data_AF-A0A7C9EFJ7-F1
#
_entry.id   AF-A0A7C9EFJ7-F1
#
_cell.length_a   1.000
_cell.length_b   1.000
_cell.length_c   1.000
_cell.angle_alpha   90.00
_cell.angle_beta   90.00
_cell.angle_gamma   90.00
#
_symmetry.space_group_name_H-M   'P 1'
#
loop_
_entity.id
_entity.type
_entity.pdbx_description
1 polymer ?
#
loop_
_entity_poly.entity_id
_entity_poly.type
_entity_poly.pdbx_seq_one_letter_code
_entity_poly.pdbx_strand_id
1 'polypeptide(L)'
;AKHGVVFNFTCMEMKDWEQPGPAGCSPEGLVQQVKIATQIAGIELAGENALERYDAGGYSQVLATSNSHSGSGLSAFTYLRMNKKLFEGDNWRHLVEFVKSMSEGGTNHRLPASD
;
A
#
# COMPACT_ATOMS: atom_id res chain seq x y z
N ALA A 1 14.64 -16.92 -1.44
CA ALA A 1 14.26 -18.16 -2.16
C ALA A 1 14.37 -19.42 -1.31
N LYS A 2 15.57 -19.78 -0.83
CA LYS A 2 15.88 -21.09 -0.19
C LYS A 2 14.87 -21.59 0.87
N HIS A 3 14.25 -20.68 1.61
CA HIS A 3 13.37 -21.02 2.73
C HIS A 3 11.88 -20.86 2.41
N GLY A 4 11.50 -20.52 1.16
CA GLY A 4 10.08 -20.33 0.79
C GLY A 4 9.39 -19.20 1.57
N VAL A 5 10.14 -18.17 1.95
CA VAL A 5 9.63 -17.05 2.76
C VAL A 5 9.05 -15.94 1.89
N VAL A 6 8.05 -15.25 2.43
CA VAL A 6 7.52 -13.98 1.91
C VAL A 6 8.27 -12.84 2.60
N PHE A 7 8.73 -11.85 1.83
CA PHE A 7 9.34 -10.65 2.38
C PHE A 7 8.23 -9.64 2.69
N ASN A 8 8.00 -9.30 3.96
CA ASN A 8 7.03 -8.27 4.33
C ASN A 8 7.76 -6.93 4.55
N PHE A 9 7.30 -5.87 3.89
CA PHE A 9 7.93 -4.56 3.93
C PHE A 9 6.93 -3.44 4.22
N THR A 10 7.41 -2.26 4.59
CA THR A 10 6.56 -1.13 5.02
C THR A 10 6.68 0.08 4.09
N CYS A 11 6.04 1.19 4.44
CA CYS A 11 6.00 2.47 3.70
C CYS A 11 5.20 2.45 2.39
N MET A 12 4.30 1.49 2.20
CA MET A 12 3.54 1.34 0.94
C MET A 12 2.59 2.52 0.65
N GLU A 13 2.28 3.34 1.65
CA GLU A 13 1.39 4.49 1.57
C GLU A 13 2.11 5.84 1.41
N MET A 14 3.43 5.87 1.62
CA MET A 14 4.20 7.11 1.70
C MET A 14 4.57 7.64 0.32
N LYS A 15 4.60 8.97 0.18
CA LYS A 15 5.08 9.66 -1.02
C LYS A 15 6.29 10.53 -0.71
N ASP A 16 7.18 10.69 -1.68
CA ASP A 16 8.41 11.46 -1.53
C ASP A 16 8.11 12.94 -1.23
N TRP A 17 7.09 13.52 -1.87
CA TRP A 17 6.69 14.91 -1.67
C TRP A 17 6.02 15.19 -0.31
N GLU A 18 5.61 14.15 0.42
CA GLU A 18 5.10 14.28 1.79
C GLU A 18 6.25 14.34 2.83
N GLN A 19 7.50 14.10 2.41
CA GLN A 19 8.65 14.04 3.31
C GLN A 19 9.38 15.40 3.44
N PRO A 20 10.01 15.70 4.59
CA PRO A 20 10.81 16.90 4.75
C PRO A 20 12.05 16.89 3.83
N GLY A 21 12.20 17.93 2.98
CA GLY A 21 13.30 18.04 2.02
C GLY A 21 14.72 17.84 2.59
N PRO A 22 15.08 18.42 3.76
CA PRO A 22 16.42 18.23 4.35
C PRO A 22 16.75 16.79 4.78
N ALA A 23 15.74 15.91 4.89
CA ALA A 23 15.96 14.53 5.32
C ALA A 23 16.47 13.61 4.20
N GLY A 24 16.40 14.05 2.93
CA GLY A 24 16.83 13.23 1.79
C GLY A 24 16.06 11.92 1.63
N CYS A 25 14.80 11.89 2.09
CA CYS A 25 13.97 10.69 2.07
C CYS A 25 13.40 10.41 0.67
N SER A 26 13.40 9.14 0.26
CA SER A 26 12.66 8.66 -0.91
C SER A 26 11.97 7.32 -0.59
N PRO A 27 10.85 7.33 0.15
CA PRO A 27 10.06 6.11 0.38
C PRO A 27 9.63 5.43 -0.92
N GLU A 28 9.27 6.18 -1.97
CA GLU A 28 8.86 5.61 -3.26
C GLU A 28 10.04 4.90 -3.95
N GLY A 29 11.22 5.52 -3.94
CA GLY A 29 12.45 4.92 -4.45
C GLY A 29 12.87 3.67 -3.67
N LEU A 30 12.74 3.70 -2.34
CA LEU A 30 13.06 2.56 -1.47
C LEU A 30 12.13 1.37 -1.71
N VAL A 31 10.82 1.60 -1.77
CA VAL A 31 9.83 0.55 -2.07
C VAL A 31 10.09 -0.05 -3.46
N GLN A 32 10.40 0.77 -4.45
CA GLN A 32 10.74 0.28 -5.79
C GLN A 32 12.01 -0.58 -5.80
N GLN A 33 13.04 -0.20 -5.04
CA GLN A 33 14.26 -1.00 -4.89
C GLN A 33 13.97 -2.37 -4.26
N VAL A 34 13.13 -2.41 -3.22
CA VAL A 34 12.71 -3.66 -2.57
C VAL A 34 11.93 -4.55 -3.53
N LYS A 35 10.98 -4.00 -4.30
CA LYS A 35 10.23 -4.75 -5.33
C LYS A 35 11.16 -5.42 -6.35
N ILE A 36 12.16 -4.68 -6.83
CA ILE A 36 13.15 -5.22 -7.78
C ILE A 36 13.99 -6.32 -7.12
N ALA A 37 14.44 -6.11 -5.88
CA ALA A 37 15.25 -7.08 -5.15
C ALA A 37 14.50 -8.39 -4.89
N THR A 38 13.23 -8.33 -4.48
CA THR A 38 12.41 -9.53 -4.25
C THR A 38 12.10 -10.26 -5.56
N GLN A 39 11.84 -9.51 -6.64
CA GLN A 39 11.67 -10.07 -7.98
C GLN A 39 12.92 -10.82 -8.46
N ILE A 40 14.10 -10.20 -8.36
CA ILE A 40 15.38 -10.85 -8.72
C ILE A 40 15.63 -12.09 -7.85
N ALA A 41 15.30 -12.01 -6.57
CA ALA A 41 15.45 -13.12 -5.63
C ALA A 41 14.38 -14.23 -5.80
N GLY A 42 13.39 -14.04 -6.68
CA GLY A 42 12.30 -14.99 -6.90
C GLY A 42 11.48 -15.26 -5.65
N ILE A 43 11.23 -14.23 -4.83
CA ILE A 43 10.38 -14.32 -3.64
C ILE A 43 9.21 -13.34 -3.72
N GLU A 44 8.13 -13.70 -3.05
CA GLU A 44 6.95 -12.85 -2.93
C GLU A 44 7.22 -11.68 -1.97
N LEU A 45 6.58 -10.55 -2.26
CA LEU A 45 6.59 -9.33 -1.44
C LEU A 45 5.20 -9.09 -0.89
N ALA A 46 5.07 -8.98 0.43
CA ALA A 46 3.91 -8.43 1.12
C ALA A 46 4.22 -7.01 1.60
N GLY A 47 3.18 -6.23 1.88
CA GLY A 47 3.33 -4.84 2.26
C GLY A 47 2.47 -4.39 3.43
N GLU A 48 2.90 -3.34 4.11
CA GLU A 48 2.15 -2.65 5.17
C GLU A 48 2.31 -1.13 5.01
N ASN A 49 1.35 -0.36 5.51
CA ASN A 49 1.58 1.06 5.71
C ASN A 49 2.47 1.29 6.95
N ALA A 50 3.32 2.32 6.91
CA ALA A 50 4.20 2.66 8.03
C ALA A 50 3.49 3.51 9.09
N LEU A 51 2.67 4.46 8.64
CA LEU A 51 1.98 5.45 9.47
C LEU A 51 0.46 5.31 9.37
N GLU A 52 -0.25 5.75 10.41
CA GLU A 52 -1.72 5.78 10.45
C GLU A 52 -2.25 6.75 9.37
N ARG A 53 -3.01 6.23 8.41
CA ARG A 53 -3.58 6.99 7.28
C ARG A 53 -5.01 6.53 6.99
N TYR A 54 -5.91 7.48 6.71
CA TYR A 54 -7.33 7.24 6.39
C TYR A 54 -7.79 7.96 5.12
N ASP A 55 -6.89 8.74 4.51
CA ASP A 55 -7.17 9.54 3.33
C ASP A 55 -7.04 8.72 2.03
N ALA A 56 -7.81 9.13 1.02
CA ALA A 56 -7.76 8.54 -0.31
C ALA A 56 -6.36 8.60 -0.96
N GLY A 57 -5.52 9.58 -0.57
CA GLY A 57 -4.16 9.74 -1.09
C GLY A 57 -3.25 8.58 -0.69
N GLY A 58 -3.25 8.22 0.60
CA GLY A 58 -2.51 7.07 1.13
C GLY A 58 -3.00 5.75 0.54
N TYR A 59 -4.31 5.53 0.49
CA TYR A 59 -4.89 4.32 -0.12
C TYR A 59 -4.56 4.19 -1.61
N SER A 60 -4.62 5.30 -2.37
CA SER A 60 -4.24 5.30 -3.79
C SER A 60 -2.76 4.98 -4.00
N GLN A 61 -1.89 5.40 -3.08
CA GLN A 61 -0.47 5.07 -3.15
C GLN A 61 -0.22 3.58 -2.91
N VAL A 62 -0.93 2.98 -1.95
CA VAL A 62 -0.85 1.53 -1.72
C VAL A 62 -1.32 0.76 -2.95
N LEU A 63 -2.41 1.20 -3.60
CA LEU A 63 -2.91 0.61 -4.85
C LEU A 63 -1.90 0.74 -6.00
N ALA A 64 -1.25 1.90 -6.14
CA ALA A 64 -0.20 2.11 -7.14
C ALA A 64 1.00 1.18 -6.89
N THR A 65 1.37 1.01 -5.61
CA THR A 65 2.47 0.14 -5.18
C THR A 65 2.14 -1.34 -5.35
N SER A 66 0.89 -1.75 -5.11
CA SER A 66 0.42 -3.13 -5.23
C SER A 66 0.20 -3.58 -6.67
N ASN A 67 -0.01 -2.64 -7.59
CA ASN A 67 -0.31 -2.94 -8.98
C ASN A 67 0.85 -3.60 -9.74
N SER A 68 0.49 -4.60 -10.54
CA SER A 68 1.40 -5.54 -11.21
C SER A 68 1.52 -5.26 -12.72
N HIS A 69 1.83 -4.04 -13.15
CA HIS A 69 2.04 -3.81 -14.60
C HIS A 69 3.22 -4.62 -15.18
N SER A 70 4.07 -5.20 -14.31
CA SER A 70 5.25 -6.00 -14.66
C SER A 70 5.33 -7.36 -13.94
N GLY A 71 4.23 -7.86 -13.37
CA GLY A 71 4.19 -9.17 -12.68
C GLY A 71 4.83 -9.21 -11.29
N SER A 72 5.10 -8.05 -10.68
CA SER A 72 5.73 -7.92 -9.35
C SER A 72 4.89 -7.10 -8.35
N GLY A 73 3.58 -7.36 -8.32
CA GLY A 73 2.69 -6.79 -7.30
C GLY A 73 2.88 -7.40 -5.92
N LEU A 74 2.15 -6.86 -4.95
CA LEU A 74 2.14 -7.38 -3.59
C LEU A 74 1.29 -8.66 -3.52
N SER A 75 1.79 -9.70 -2.85
CA SER A 75 1.02 -10.92 -2.56
C SER A 75 -0.01 -10.71 -1.46
N ALA A 76 0.24 -9.78 -0.54
CA ALA A 76 -0.67 -9.39 0.52
C ALA A 76 -0.39 -7.95 0.97
N PHE A 77 -1.40 -7.32 1.56
CA PHE A 77 -1.27 -6.05 2.25
C PHE A 77 -1.88 -6.13 3.65
N THR A 78 -1.14 -5.70 4.68
CA THR A 78 -1.62 -5.62 6.06
C THR A 78 -1.79 -4.15 6.45
N TYR A 79 -3.02 -3.75 6.76
CA TYR A 79 -3.31 -2.38 7.20
C TYR A 79 -3.03 -2.18 8.70
N LEU A 80 -2.22 -1.17 9.03
CA LEU A 80 -1.91 -0.68 10.37
C LEU A 80 -2.71 0.60 10.66
N ARG A 81 -3.68 0.62 11.59
CA ARG A 81 -4.15 -0.45 12.46
C ARG A 81 -5.64 -0.30 12.71
N MET A 82 -6.32 -1.41 12.99
CA MET A 82 -7.67 -1.39 13.56
C MET A 82 -7.70 -0.59 14.86
N ASN A 83 -8.51 0.47 14.88
CA ASN A 83 -8.78 1.30 16.05
C ASN A 83 -10.14 2.00 15.89
N LYS A 84 -10.57 2.78 16.89
CA LYS A 84 -11.87 3.46 16.86
C LYS A 84 -12.01 4.43 15.67
N LYS A 85 -10.95 5.18 15.33
CA LYS A 85 -10.97 6.15 14.23
C LYS A 85 -11.21 5.49 12.87
N LEU A 86 -10.69 4.27 12.67
CA LEU A 86 -10.91 3.51 11.43
C LEU A 86 -12.41 3.28 11.15
N PHE A 87 -13.23 3.17 12.19
CA PHE A 87 -14.67 2.92 12.09
C PHE A 87 -15.52 4.21 12.11
N GLU A 88 -14.91 5.39 12.07
CA GLU A 88 -15.63 6.64 11.81
C GLU A 88 -16.14 6.67 10.36
N GLY A 89 -17.28 7.31 10.10
CA GLY A 89 -18.04 7.16 8.85
C GLY A 89 -17.20 7.28 7.57
N ASP A 90 -16.52 8.41 7.38
CA ASP A 90 -15.71 8.63 6.16
C ASP A 90 -14.48 7.73 6.10
N ASN A 91 -13.80 7.50 7.23
CA ASN A 91 -12.62 6.64 7.28
C ASN A 91 -12.98 5.19 6.92
N TRP A 92 -14.11 4.69 7.44
CA TRP A 92 -14.62 3.37 7.11
C TRP A 92 -15.00 3.29 5.63
N ARG A 93 -15.67 4.31 5.09
CA ARG A 93 -16.03 4.38 3.67
C ARG A 93 -14.79 4.31 2.77
N HIS A 94 -13.74 5.07 3.10
CA HIS A 94 -12.46 5.03 2.36
C HIS A 94 -11.76 3.66 2.47
N LEU A 95 -11.78 3.02 3.64
CA LEU A 95 -11.22 1.67 3.79
C LEU A 95 -11.97 0.66 2.93
N VAL A 96 -13.32 0.71 2.90
CA VAL A 96 -14.13 -0.19 2.07
C VAL A 96 -13.85 0.04 0.58
N GLU A 97 -13.75 1.29 0.13
CA GLU A 97 -13.31 1.65 -1.24
C GLU A 97 -11.94 1.06 -1.57
N PHE A 98 -10.98 1.21 -0.66
CA PHE A 98 -9.63 0.69 -0.80
C PHE A 98 -9.61 -0.84 -0.90
N VAL A 99 -10.29 -1.53 0.02
CA VAL A 99 -10.35 -3.02 0.03
C VAL A 99 -10.99 -3.54 -1.25
N LYS A 100 -12.08 -2.90 -1.72
CA LYS A 100 -12.71 -3.26 -2.99
C LYS A 100 -11.75 -3.10 -4.16
N SER A 101 -11.07 -1.96 -4.24
CA SER A 101 -10.09 -1.65 -5.27
C SER A 101 -8.91 -2.64 -5.27
N MET A 102 -8.42 -3.05 -4.09
CA MET A 102 -7.39 -4.08 -3.96
C MET A 102 -7.87 -5.44 -4.49
N SER A 103 -9.12 -5.83 -4.19
CA SER A 103 -9.68 -7.12 -4.60
C SER A 103 -9.97 -7.23 -6.10
N GLU A 104 -10.20 -6.10 -6.77
CA GLU A 104 -10.57 -6.03 -8.19
C GLU A 104 -9.35 -5.72 -9.09
N GLY A 105 -8.13 -5.96 -8.60
CA GLY A 105 -6.90 -5.82 -9.38
C GLY A 105 -6.40 -4.38 -9.46
N GLY A 106 -6.64 -3.56 -8.44
CA GLY A 106 -6.10 -2.21 -8.32
C GLY A 106 -6.83 -1.17 -9.15
N THR A 107 -8.05 -1.46 -9.63
CA THR A 107 -8.93 -0.50 -10.29
C THR A 107 -9.50 0.49 -9.27
N ASN A 108 -9.49 1.78 -9.59
CA ASN A 108 -10.00 2.81 -8.70
C ASN A 108 -11.54 2.77 -8.67
N HIS A 109 -12.12 2.29 -7.56
CA HIS A 109 -13.55 2.31 -7.35
C HIS A 109 -13.96 3.40 -6.37
N ARG A 110 -14.87 4.28 -6.81
CA ARG A 110 -15.64 5.14 -5.90
C ARG A 110 -16.93 4.44 -5.51
N LEU A 111 -17.22 4.40 -4.21
CA LEU A 111 -18.54 4.06 -3.73
C LEU A 111 -19.50 5.22 -4.07
N PRO A 112 -20.79 4.91 -4.31
CA PRO A 112 -21.82 5.95 -4.40
C PRO A 112 -21.88 6.78 -3.12
N ALA A 113 -22.34 8.03 -3.25
CA ALA A 113 -22.64 8.85 -2.08
C ALA A 113 -23.69 8.15 -1.21
N SER A 114 -23.51 8.18 0.10
CA SER A 114 -24.53 7.72 1.04
C SER A 114 -25.67 8.73 1.07
N ASP A 115 -26.91 8.25 1.14
CA ASP A 115 -28.12 9.07 1.36
C ASP A 115 -28.11 9.73 2.75
#